data_AF-A0AAD0BL75-F1
#
_entry.id   AF-A0AAD0BL75-F1
#
_cell.length_a   1.000
_cell.length_b   1.000
_cell.length_c   1.000
_cell.angle_alpha   90.00
_cell.angle_beta   90.00
_cell.angle_gamma   90.00
#
_symmetry.space_group_name_H-M   'P 1'
#
loop_
_entity.id
_entity.type
_entity.pdbx_description
1 polymer ?
#
loop_
_entity_poly.entity_id
_entity_poly.type
_entity_poly.pdbx_seq_one_letter_code
_entity_poly.pdbx_strand_id
1 'polypeptide(L)'
;MLGIHRWLRAGLFFTLASALGACSNRVPDAPEPLDLVKPIDVAEPGQAVRFEFETNARNFYPGRPYVLDLEVQRHGPGPGSEPDMDSVHVPFQLFLQRWVAGAWQDVATSDVHQARARNLGEPLPEWHASADWRYAQQVSMDANRYRLSIVPLPLETGARYRLDVRTVQPTAALQHYPAQLRVHADPLSGK
;
A
#
# COMPACT_ATOMS: atom_id res chain seq x y z
N MET A 1 59.70 -17.45 35.07
CA MET A 1 58.57 -17.04 34.22
C MET A 1 58.28 -15.57 34.47
N LEU A 2 58.27 -14.80 33.39
CA LEU A 2 58.31 -13.34 33.30
C LEU A 2 56.95 -12.66 33.61
N GLY A 3 57.02 -11.46 34.24
CA GLY A 3 56.10 -10.31 34.08
C GLY A 3 54.75 -10.40 34.78
N ILE A 4 54.52 -9.80 35.96
CA ILE A 4 54.43 -8.36 36.32
C ILE A 4 53.35 -7.60 35.53
N HIS A 5 52.37 -7.13 36.30
CA HIS A 5 51.21 -6.31 35.99
C HIS A 5 51.51 -5.05 35.15
N ARG A 6 50.66 -4.80 34.14
CA ARG A 6 50.44 -3.51 33.46
C ARG A 6 49.04 -3.54 32.80
N TRP A 7 48.21 -2.50 32.74
CA TRP A 7 48.18 -1.17 33.33
C TRP A 7 46.84 -0.52 32.90
N LEU A 8 46.42 0.47 33.70
CA LEU A 8 45.68 1.68 33.30
C LEU A 8 44.22 1.60 32.81
N ARG A 9 43.39 2.15 33.70
CA ARG A 9 42.25 3.02 33.41
C ARG A 9 42.60 4.10 32.36
N ALA A 10 41.72 4.24 31.37
CA ALA A 10 41.33 5.49 30.75
C ALA A 10 39.80 5.36 30.54
N GLY A 11 38.91 6.22 31.00
CA GLY A 11 39.06 7.65 31.25
C GLY A 11 38.37 8.41 30.13
N LEU A 12 37.10 8.76 30.39
CA LEU A 12 36.51 10.06 30.07
C LEU A 12 35.77 10.27 28.71
N PHE A 13 34.48 10.58 28.86
CA PHE A 13 33.57 11.46 28.10
C PHE A 13 33.81 11.72 26.60
N PHE A 14 32.85 11.27 25.78
CA PHE A 14 32.36 12.05 24.65
C PHE A 14 30.84 12.26 24.76
N THR A 15 30.52 13.44 25.30
CA THR A 15 29.44 14.36 24.90
C THR A 15 28.25 13.80 24.12
N LEU A 16 27.08 13.97 24.75
CA LEU A 16 25.78 14.19 24.13
C LEU A 16 25.91 14.93 22.80
N ALA A 17 25.60 14.25 21.70
CA ALA A 17 25.06 14.90 20.52
C ALA A 17 23.54 14.74 20.57
N SER A 18 22.91 15.62 21.35
CA SER A 18 21.50 15.95 21.22
C SER A 18 21.31 16.63 19.86
N ALA A 19 21.28 15.84 18.79
CA ALA A 19 20.80 16.32 17.51
C ALA A 19 19.30 16.54 17.66
N LEU A 20 18.93 17.79 17.94
CA LEU A 20 17.65 18.38 17.61
C LEU A 20 17.44 18.23 16.09
N GLY A 21 17.06 17.03 15.66
CA GLY A 21 16.41 16.82 14.39
C GLY A 21 15.02 17.43 14.52
N ALA A 22 14.91 18.73 14.23
CA ALA A 22 13.64 19.38 14.02
C ALA A 22 12.81 18.48 13.11
N CYS A 23 11.70 17.96 13.64
CA CYS A 23 10.74 17.17 12.89
C CYS A 23 10.20 18.05 11.76
N SER A 24 10.83 17.94 10.59
CA SER A 24 10.25 18.37 9.33
C SER A 24 8.97 17.55 9.16
N ASN A 25 7.84 18.08 9.63
CA ASN A 25 6.50 17.51 9.48
C ASN A 25 6.00 17.54 8.02
N ARG A 26 6.90 17.88 7.08
CA ARG A 26 6.64 17.97 5.66
C ARG A 26 6.71 16.57 5.06
N VAL A 27 5.56 16.13 4.55
CA VAL A 27 5.49 14.93 3.70
C VAL A 27 6.37 15.19 2.48
N PRO A 28 7.18 14.22 2.05
CA PRO A 28 7.88 14.33 0.78
C PRO A 28 6.90 14.68 -0.33
N ASP A 29 7.29 15.60 -1.22
CA ASP A 29 6.44 15.95 -2.36
C ASP A 29 6.17 14.66 -3.16
N ALA A 30 4.89 14.37 -3.44
CA ALA A 30 4.54 13.18 -4.19
C ALA A 30 5.02 13.32 -5.66
N PRO A 31 5.42 12.22 -6.32
CA PRO A 31 5.96 12.26 -7.67
C PRO A 31 4.97 12.88 -8.67
N GLU A 32 5.49 13.39 -9.78
CA GLU A 32 4.72 14.01 -10.87
C GLU A 32 4.88 13.14 -12.13
N PRO A 33 3.85 12.37 -12.56
CA PRO A 33 2.51 12.25 -11.99
C PRO A 33 2.46 11.44 -10.69
N LEU A 34 1.35 11.51 -9.95
CA LEU A 34 1.15 10.73 -8.72
C LEU A 34 1.22 9.24 -9.04
N ASP A 35 2.32 8.62 -8.61
CA ASP A 35 2.64 7.21 -8.77
C ASP A 35 3.48 6.74 -7.58
N LEU A 36 2.84 6.16 -6.57
CA LEU A 36 3.49 5.70 -5.35
C LEU A 36 3.50 4.18 -5.31
N VAL A 37 4.67 3.58 -5.11
CA VAL A 37 4.84 2.13 -5.05
C VAL A 37 5.48 1.72 -3.73
N LYS A 38 4.94 0.68 -3.08
CA LYS A 38 5.54 0.06 -1.89
C LYS A 38 5.40 -1.46 -1.95
N PRO A 39 6.47 -2.22 -1.64
CA PRO A 39 6.40 -3.68 -1.60
C PRO A 39 5.46 -4.15 -0.49
N ILE A 40 4.82 -5.30 -0.70
CA ILE A 40 4.01 -5.99 0.31
C ILE A 40 4.16 -7.50 0.15
N ASP A 41 4.22 -8.23 1.25
CA ASP A 41 4.11 -9.69 1.27
C ASP A 41 2.66 -10.08 1.54
N VAL A 42 1.99 -10.61 0.53
CA VAL A 42 0.59 -11.06 0.61
C VAL A 42 0.46 -12.47 1.19
N ALA A 43 1.59 -13.16 1.41
CA ALA A 43 1.63 -14.46 2.07
C ALA A 43 1.63 -14.33 3.60
N GLU A 44 2.04 -13.17 4.13
CA GLU A 44 2.14 -12.92 5.56
C GLU A 44 0.94 -12.11 6.07
N PRO A 45 0.14 -12.62 7.02
CA PRO A 45 -0.95 -11.85 7.60
C PRO A 45 -0.42 -10.74 8.51
N GLY A 46 -1.07 -9.59 8.45
CA GLY A 46 -0.82 -8.47 9.35
C GLY A 46 0.29 -7.52 8.92
N GLN A 47 0.97 -7.75 7.79
CA GLN A 47 1.90 -6.78 7.22
C GLN A 47 1.17 -5.50 6.87
N ALA A 48 1.74 -4.37 7.30
CA ALA A 48 1.18 -3.05 7.09
C ALA A 48 2.07 -2.17 6.21
N VAL A 49 1.45 -1.43 5.30
CA VAL A 49 2.08 -0.46 4.41
C VAL A 49 1.33 0.86 4.54
N ARG A 50 2.07 1.95 4.75
CA ARG A 50 1.51 3.31 4.81
C ARG A 50 2.00 4.15 3.65
N PHE A 51 1.06 4.82 2.97
CA PHE A 51 1.32 5.94 2.08
C PHE A 51 0.90 7.23 2.77
N GLU A 52 1.74 8.26 2.73
CA GLU A 52 1.36 9.63 3.03
C GLU A 52 1.80 10.50 1.85
N PHE A 53 0.88 11.30 1.32
CA PHE A 53 1.12 12.10 0.12
C PHE A 53 0.20 13.31 0.07
N GLU A 54 0.59 14.30 -0.73
CA GLU A 54 -0.21 15.49 -1.01
C GLU A 54 -0.45 15.60 -2.51
N THR A 55 -1.70 15.83 -2.88
CA THR A 55 -2.10 16.10 -4.26
C THR A 55 -1.94 17.58 -4.58
N ASN A 56 -1.47 17.90 -5.78
CA ASN A 56 -1.34 19.26 -6.28
C ASN A 56 -1.58 19.30 -7.79
N ALA A 57 -1.58 20.50 -8.39
CA ALA A 57 -1.86 20.68 -9.81
C ALA A 57 -0.85 20.00 -10.77
N ARG A 58 0.29 19.53 -10.26
CA ARG A 58 1.35 18.89 -11.06
C ARG A 58 1.25 17.36 -11.03
N ASN A 59 0.91 16.79 -9.87
CA ASN A 59 0.82 15.34 -9.70
C ASN A 59 -0.60 14.77 -9.83
N PHE A 60 -1.62 15.62 -9.71
CA PHE A 60 -3.02 15.21 -9.71
C PHE A 60 -3.80 15.83 -10.87
N TYR A 61 -4.52 14.99 -11.61
CA TYR A 61 -5.38 15.41 -12.72
C TYR A 61 -6.86 15.29 -12.34
N PRO A 62 -7.55 16.42 -12.12
CA PRO A 62 -8.98 16.42 -11.84
C PRO A 62 -9.78 15.65 -12.91
N GLY A 63 -10.75 14.85 -12.47
CA GLY A 63 -11.59 14.04 -13.35
C GLY A 63 -10.98 12.71 -13.80
N ARG A 64 -9.72 12.41 -13.45
CA ARG A 64 -9.17 11.06 -13.60
C ARG A 64 -9.47 10.22 -12.34
N PRO A 65 -9.92 8.95 -12.49
CA PRO A 65 -9.99 8.04 -11.36
C PRO A 65 -8.57 7.73 -10.88
N TYR A 66 -8.39 7.67 -9.57
CA TYR A 66 -7.19 7.17 -8.93
C TYR A 66 -7.53 5.89 -8.19
N VAL A 67 -6.60 4.95 -8.16
CA VAL A 67 -6.82 3.61 -7.60
C VAL A 67 -5.66 3.20 -6.71
N LEU A 68 -5.96 2.32 -5.77
CA LEU A 68 -4.98 1.46 -5.14
C LEU A 68 -5.04 0.10 -5.84
N ASP A 69 -3.94 -0.28 -6.46
CA ASP A 69 -3.78 -1.59 -7.10
C ASP A 69 -2.76 -2.45 -6.34
N LEU A 70 -2.97 -3.75 -6.40
CA LEU A 70 -1.96 -4.78 -6.14
C LEU A 70 -1.35 -5.20 -7.48
N GLU A 71 -0.04 -5.08 -7.57
CA GLU A 71 0.75 -5.55 -8.69
C GLU A 71 1.56 -6.77 -8.27
N VAL A 72 1.40 -7.88 -9.00
CA VAL A 72 2.05 -9.16 -8.71
C VAL A 72 2.89 -9.57 -9.90
N GLN A 73 4.20 -9.77 -9.73
CA GLN A 73 5.05 -10.25 -10.82
C GLN A 73 4.67 -11.68 -11.20
N ARG A 74 4.60 -11.98 -12.51
CA ARG A 74 4.30 -13.33 -13.04
C ARG A 74 5.48 -14.28 -12.93
N HIS A 75 6.69 -13.75 -12.98
CA HIS A 75 7.92 -14.52 -12.94
C HIS A 75 8.59 -14.36 -11.58
N GLY A 76 8.30 -15.32 -10.69
CA GLY A 76 9.07 -15.56 -9.47
C GLY A 76 9.76 -16.93 -9.54
N PRO A 77 10.56 -17.32 -8.53
CA PRO A 77 11.12 -18.67 -8.41
C PRO A 77 10.07 -19.78 -8.13
N GLY A 78 8.79 -19.51 -8.45
CA GLY A 78 7.64 -20.33 -8.13
C GLY A 78 7.40 -21.52 -9.08
N PRO A 79 6.33 -22.30 -8.84
CA PRO A 79 6.02 -23.51 -9.59
C PRO A 79 5.82 -23.24 -11.09
N GLY A 80 6.06 -24.25 -11.94
CA GLY A 80 5.96 -24.15 -13.40
C GLY A 80 4.54 -23.91 -13.96
N SER A 81 3.56 -23.63 -13.10
CA SER A 81 2.19 -23.27 -13.45
C SER A 81 1.83 -21.93 -12.80
N GLU A 82 1.30 -21.01 -13.60
CA GLU A 82 0.83 -19.71 -13.10
C GLU A 82 -0.49 -19.85 -12.32
N PRO A 83 -0.71 -19.05 -11.27
CA PRO A 83 -1.98 -19.04 -10.55
C PRO A 83 -3.11 -18.56 -11.47
N ASP A 84 -4.29 -19.17 -11.34
CA ASP A 84 -5.52 -18.65 -11.93
C ASP A 84 -5.98 -17.41 -11.15
N MET A 85 -5.62 -16.24 -11.66
CA MET A 85 -5.85 -14.98 -10.95
C MET A 85 -7.33 -14.56 -10.89
N ASP A 86 -8.22 -15.19 -11.67
CA ASP A 86 -9.66 -14.91 -11.59
C ASP A 86 -10.30 -15.56 -10.35
N SER A 87 -9.67 -16.61 -9.79
CA SER A 87 -10.09 -17.28 -8.55
C SER A 87 -9.28 -16.86 -7.31
N VAL A 88 -8.26 -16.02 -7.47
CA VAL A 88 -7.45 -15.50 -6.36
C VAL A 88 -8.12 -14.25 -5.77
N HIS A 89 -8.55 -14.35 -4.53
CA HIS A 89 -9.14 -13.25 -3.76
C HIS A 89 -8.15 -12.79 -2.70
N VAL A 90 -7.52 -11.63 -2.90
CA VAL A 90 -6.52 -11.10 -1.95
C VAL A 90 -7.17 -10.08 -1.02
N PRO A 91 -7.36 -10.38 0.29
CA PRO A 91 -8.05 -9.49 1.19
C PRO A 91 -7.10 -8.49 1.87
N PHE A 92 -7.56 -7.25 1.99
CA PHE A 92 -6.87 -6.18 2.69
C PHE A 92 -7.82 -5.47 3.66
N GLN A 93 -7.26 -4.98 4.77
CA GLN A 93 -7.87 -3.92 5.57
C GLN A 93 -7.29 -2.59 5.11
N LEU A 94 -8.16 -1.61 4.83
CA LEU A 94 -7.80 -0.31 4.27
C LEU A 94 -8.38 0.84 5.09
N PHE A 95 -7.55 1.83 5.38
CA PHE A 95 -7.99 3.09 5.99
C PHE A 95 -7.42 4.25 5.18
N LEU A 96 -8.28 4.94 4.43
CA LEU A 96 -7.95 6.19 3.77
C LEU A 96 -8.39 7.34 4.66
N GLN A 97 -7.50 8.29 4.88
CA GLN A 97 -7.76 9.48 5.66
C GLN A 97 -7.29 10.72 4.92
N ARG A 98 -8.01 11.83 5.11
CA ARG A 98 -7.66 13.15 4.58
C ARG A 98 -7.36 14.09 5.73
N TRP A 99 -6.32 14.90 5.58
CA TRP A 99 -6.02 15.97 6.52
C TRP A 99 -6.93 17.16 6.27
N VAL A 100 -7.76 17.51 7.26
CA VAL A 100 -8.73 18.61 7.18
C VAL A 100 -8.71 19.37 8.50
N ALA A 101 -8.51 20.68 8.43
CA ALA A 101 -8.57 21.58 9.60
C ALA A 101 -7.74 21.12 10.82
N GLY A 102 -6.56 20.52 10.59
CA GLY A 102 -5.66 20.09 11.66
C GLY A 102 -5.91 18.68 12.21
N ALA A 103 -6.80 17.89 11.59
CA ALA A 103 -7.07 16.51 11.99
C ALA A 103 -7.17 15.57 10.79
N TRP A 104 -6.91 14.28 11.02
CA TRP A 104 -7.19 13.22 10.05
C TRP A 104 -8.66 12.84 10.11
N GLN A 105 -9.34 12.84 8.97
CA GLN A 105 -10.73 12.41 8.82
C GLN A 105 -10.80 11.19 7.92
N ASP A 106 -11.60 10.20 8.32
CA ASP A 106 -11.79 8.98 7.53
C ASP A 106 -12.53 9.28 6.23
N VAL A 107 -12.05 8.66 5.15
CA VAL A 107 -12.63 8.74 3.82
C VAL A 107 -13.07 7.35 3.42
N ALA A 108 -14.37 7.20 3.16
CA ALA A 108 -14.94 5.90 2.82
C ALA A 108 -14.38 5.38 1.49
N THR A 109 -13.97 4.12 1.49
CA THR A 109 -13.60 3.36 0.29
C THR A 109 -14.44 2.07 0.24
N SER A 110 -14.64 1.53 -0.95
CA SER A 110 -15.35 0.26 -1.19
C SER A 110 -14.70 -0.45 -2.35
N ASP A 111 -14.50 -1.76 -2.22
CA ASP A 111 -14.16 -2.59 -3.39
C ASP A 111 -15.36 -2.70 -4.32
N VAL A 112 -15.18 -3.34 -5.48
CA VAL A 112 -16.24 -3.46 -6.50
C VAL A 112 -17.48 -4.19 -5.96
N HIS A 113 -17.30 -5.20 -5.12
CA HIS A 113 -18.39 -6.05 -4.63
C HIS A 113 -19.20 -5.32 -3.58
N GLN A 114 -18.53 -4.58 -2.70
CA GLN A 114 -19.17 -3.71 -1.73
C GLN A 114 -19.88 -2.54 -2.39
N ALA A 115 -19.30 -1.96 -3.44
CA ALA A 115 -19.94 -0.91 -4.22
C ALA A 115 -21.22 -1.44 -4.89
N ARG A 116 -21.17 -2.64 -5.49
CA ARG A 116 -22.35 -3.32 -6.06
C ARG A 116 -23.40 -3.62 -5.00
N ALA A 117 -23.00 -4.18 -3.86
CA ALA A 117 -23.93 -4.47 -2.78
C ALA A 117 -24.64 -3.22 -2.26
N ARG A 118 -23.89 -2.13 -2.08
CA ARG A 118 -24.44 -0.84 -1.64
C ARG A 118 -25.34 -0.18 -2.68
N ASN A 119 -24.92 -0.18 -3.94
CA ASN A 119 -25.57 0.63 -4.99
C ASN A 119 -26.68 -0.12 -5.73
N LEU A 120 -26.56 -1.44 -5.84
CA LEU A 120 -27.45 -2.30 -6.63
C LEU A 120 -28.23 -3.31 -5.76
N GLY A 121 -27.91 -3.42 -4.46
CA GLY A 121 -28.55 -4.40 -3.57
C GLY A 121 -28.12 -5.85 -3.85
N GLU A 122 -27.03 -6.06 -4.60
CA GLU A 122 -26.48 -7.39 -4.83
C GLU A 122 -25.93 -7.97 -3.51
N PRO A 123 -26.10 -9.27 -3.22
CA PRO A 123 -25.43 -9.88 -2.07
C PRO A 123 -23.91 -9.84 -2.28
N LEU A 124 -23.15 -9.72 -1.19
CA LEU A 124 -21.71 -9.97 -1.26
C LEU A 124 -21.47 -11.44 -1.69
N PRO A 125 -20.45 -11.71 -2.52
CA PRO A 125 -20.10 -13.08 -2.88
C PRO A 125 -19.82 -13.94 -1.64
N GLU A 126 -20.13 -15.24 -1.70
CA GLU A 126 -19.95 -16.16 -0.56
C GLU A 126 -18.50 -16.20 -0.04
N TRP A 127 -17.52 -15.99 -0.92
CA TRP A 127 -16.10 -15.94 -0.56
C TRP A 127 -15.67 -14.62 0.10
N HIS A 128 -16.50 -13.58 0.07
CA HIS A 128 -16.24 -12.28 0.70
C HIS A 128 -16.47 -12.39 2.21
N ALA A 129 -15.42 -12.79 2.93
CA ALA A 129 -15.51 -13.24 4.32
C ALA A 129 -15.84 -12.12 5.33
N SER A 130 -15.71 -10.85 4.94
CA SER A 130 -15.96 -9.71 5.84
C SER A 130 -16.27 -8.43 5.08
N ALA A 131 -17.35 -7.74 5.48
CA ALA A 131 -17.70 -6.40 4.98
C ALA A 131 -16.68 -5.31 5.36
N ASP A 132 -15.74 -5.59 6.26
CA ASP A 132 -14.68 -4.64 6.62
C ASP A 132 -13.44 -4.76 5.70
N TRP A 133 -13.36 -5.83 4.91
CA TRP A 133 -12.21 -6.08 4.03
C TRP A 133 -12.46 -5.58 2.61
N ARG A 134 -11.37 -5.38 1.89
CA ARG A 134 -11.36 -4.99 0.49
C ARG A 134 -10.59 -6.04 -0.28
N TYR A 135 -11.18 -6.55 -1.34
CA TYR A 135 -10.58 -7.62 -2.12
C TYR A 135 -10.02 -7.10 -3.43
N ALA A 136 -8.77 -7.49 -3.72
CA ALA A 136 -8.16 -7.22 -5.01
C ALA A 136 -8.82 -8.08 -6.09
N GLN A 137 -9.19 -7.48 -7.22
CA GLN A 137 -9.74 -8.16 -8.40
C GLN A 137 -8.85 -7.92 -9.60
N GLN A 138 -8.53 -8.96 -10.37
CA GLN A 138 -7.80 -8.81 -11.62
C GLN A 138 -8.50 -7.83 -12.57
N VAL A 139 -7.74 -6.84 -13.06
CA VAL A 139 -8.22 -5.87 -14.06
C VAL A 139 -7.44 -5.93 -15.36
N SER A 140 -6.19 -6.41 -15.34
CA SER A 140 -5.38 -6.61 -16.53
C SER A 140 -4.19 -7.51 -16.25
N MET A 141 -3.63 -8.09 -17.28
CA MET A 141 -2.37 -8.83 -17.24
C MET A 141 -1.47 -8.44 -18.41
N ASP A 142 -0.17 -8.41 -18.18
CA ASP A 142 0.86 -8.33 -19.22
C ASP A 142 1.83 -9.52 -19.13
N ALA A 143 2.86 -9.56 -19.98
CA ALA A 143 3.85 -10.64 -19.99
C ALA A 143 4.54 -10.85 -18.64
N ASN A 144 4.70 -9.80 -17.84
CA ASN A 144 5.53 -9.80 -16.64
C ASN A 144 4.72 -9.66 -15.34
N ARG A 145 3.46 -9.20 -15.40
CA ARG A 145 2.73 -8.78 -14.20
C ARG A 145 1.22 -8.94 -14.32
N TYR A 146 0.61 -9.34 -13.21
CA TYR A 146 -0.81 -9.19 -12.94
C TYR A 146 -1.08 -7.85 -12.26
N ARG A 147 -2.14 -7.16 -12.70
CA ARG A 147 -2.64 -5.97 -12.03
C ARG A 147 -4.04 -6.25 -11.51
N LEU A 148 -4.20 -6.10 -10.21
CA LEU A 148 -5.45 -6.29 -9.50
C LEU A 148 -5.87 -4.97 -8.86
N SER A 149 -7.07 -4.50 -9.13
CA SER A 149 -7.58 -3.29 -8.48
C SER A 149 -8.23 -3.63 -7.14
N ILE A 150 -7.92 -2.82 -6.12
CA ILE A 150 -8.43 -3.03 -4.76
C ILE A 150 -9.58 -2.05 -4.50
N VAL A 151 -9.30 -0.75 -4.60
CA VAL A 151 -10.31 0.30 -4.40
C VAL A 151 -10.04 1.52 -5.27
N PRO A 152 -11.10 2.19 -5.78
CA PRO A 152 -10.98 3.57 -6.21
C PRO A 152 -10.71 4.47 -5.01
N LEU A 153 -9.86 5.47 -5.20
CA LEU A 153 -9.48 6.46 -4.21
C LEU A 153 -10.18 7.79 -4.54
N PRO A 154 -11.12 8.27 -3.70
CA PRO A 154 -11.81 9.55 -3.91
C PRO A 154 -10.89 10.72 -3.52
N LEU A 155 -9.83 10.91 -4.31
CA LEU A 155 -8.84 11.96 -4.10
C LEU A 155 -9.32 13.28 -4.70
N GLU A 156 -8.90 14.37 -4.07
CA GLU A 156 -9.14 15.75 -4.50
C GLU A 156 -7.81 16.48 -4.64
N THR A 157 -7.73 17.50 -5.49
CA THR A 157 -6.56 18.38 -5.63
C THR A 157 -6.29 19.17 -4.35
N GLY A 158 -5.02 19.40 -4.01
CA GLY A 158 -4.63 20.28 -2.92
C GLY A 158 -4.92 19.70 -1.53
N ALA A 159 -4.94 18.37 -1.41
CA ALA A 159 -5.28 17.67 -0.19
C ALA A 159 -4.19 16.67 0.19
N ARG A 160 -3.93 16.58 1.50
CA ARG A 160 -3.01 15.60 2.07
C ARG A 160 -3.78 14.36 2.51
N TYR A 161 -3.26 13.20 2.13
CA TYR A 161 -3.84 11.89 2.43
C TYR A 161 -2.87 11.01 3.21
N ARG A 162 -3.46 10.11 3.99
CA ARG A 162 -2.81 8.96 4.62
C ARG A 162 -3.60 7.72 4.25
N LEU A 163 -2.93 6.72 3.71
CA LEU A 163 -3.52 5.44 3.34
C LEU A 163 -2.75 4.33 4.06
N ASP A 164 -3.42 3.68 5.00
CA ASP A 164 -2.93 2.50 5.69
C ASP A 164 -3.54 1.25 5.04
N VAL A 165 -2.67 0.32 4.64
CA VAL A 165 -3.04 -0.96 4.02
C VAL A 165 -2.47 -2.08 4.83
N ARG A 166 -3.29 -3.09 5.16
CA ARG A 166 -2.85 -4.26 5.93
C ARG A 166 -3.34 -5.55 5.31
N THR A 167 -2.47 -6.55 5.19
CA THR A 167 -2.88 -7.92 4.84
C THR A 167 -3.65 -8.53 6.01
N VAL A 168 -4.74 -9.24 5.74
CA VAL A 168 -5.59 -9.84 6.80
C VAL A 168 -5.57 -11.36 6.80
N GLN A 169 -5.34 -11.98 5.64
CA GLN A 169 -5.20 -13.42 5.51
C GLN A 169 -4.07 -13.75 4.53
N PRO A 170 -3.36 -14.87 4.74
CA PRO A 170 -2.33 -15.32 3.82
C PRO A 170 -2.94 -15.73 2.48
N THR A 171 -2.38 -15.24 1.38
CA THR A 171 -2.74 -15.68 0.03
C THR A 171 -1.72 -16.69 -0.49
N ALA A 172 -1.90 -17.97 -0.14
CA ALA A 172 -0.91 -19.02 -0.43
C ALA A 172 -0.57 -19.15 -1.93
N ALA A 173 -1.55 -18.93 -2.82
CA ALA A 173 -1.34 -18.93 -4.28
C ALA A 173 -0.28 -17.91 -4.74
N LEU A 174 -0.03 -16.86 -3.95
CA LEU A 174 0.88 -15.77 -4.28
C LEU A 174 2.20 -15.80 -3.50
N GLN A 175 2.47 -16.83 -2.69
CA GLN A 175 3.60 -16.86 -1.75
C GLN A 175 5.00 -16.74 -2.37
N HIS A 176 5.14 -17.04 -3.66
CA HIS A 176 6.42 -17.00 -4.38
C HIS A 176 6.52 -15.85 -5.38
N TYR A 177 5.50 -14.98 -5.42
CA TYR A 177 5.39 -13.93 -6.39
C TYR A 177 5.61 -12.57 -5.72
N PRO A 178 6.66 -11.81 -6.11
CA PRO A 178 6.87 -10.47 -5.60
C PRO A 178 5.64 -9.59 -5.85
N ALA A 179 5.16 -8.96 -4.79
CA ALA A 179 3.98 -8.11 -4.84
C ALA A 179 4.29 -6.69 -4.34
N GLN A 180 3.56 -5.72 -4.90
CA GLN A 180 3.64 -4.33 -4.51
C GLN A 180 2.29 -3.66 -4.60
N LEU A 181 2.06 -2.70 -3.70
CA LEU A 181 0.92 -1.80 -3.75
C LEU A 181 1.29 -0.56 -4.54
N ARG A 182 0.37 -0.09 -5.38
CA ARG A 182 0.55 1.09 -6.21
C ARG A 182 -0.63 2.04 -6.12
N VAL A 183 -0.37 3.30 -5.79
CA VAL A 183 -1.33 4.41 -5.88
C VAL A 183 -1.02 5.20 -7.14
N HIS A 184 -1.94 5.22 -8.09
CA HIS A 184 -1.73 5.88 -9.37
C HIS A 184 -3.06 6.31 -10.01
N ALA A 185 -2.98 7.16 -11.03
CA ALA A 185 -4.14 7.44 -11.87
C ALA A 185 -4.47 6.17 -12.66
N ASP A 186 -5.71 5.70 -12.59
CA ASP A 186 -6.16 4.56 -13.38
C ASP A 186 -5.91 4.89 -14.86
N PRO A 187 -5.04 4.12 -15.56
CA PRO A 187 -4.77 4.37 -16.96
C PRO A 187 -6.06 4.06 -17.71
N LEU A 188 -6.79 5.14 -18.04
CA LEU A 188 -7.99 5.19 -18.88
C LEU A 188 -8.20 3.85 -19.58
N SER A 189 -9.20 3.08 -19.15
CA SER A 189 -9.63 1.88 -19.89
C SER A 189 -9.75 2.30 -21.35
N GLY A 190 -8.82 1.80 -22.17
CA GLY A 190 -8.70 2.23 -23.56
C GLY A 190 -10.06 2.10 -24.25
N LYS A 191 -10.47 3.18 -24.90
CA LYS A 191 -11.43 3.07 -26.00
C LYS A 191 -10.83 2.23 -27.12
#